data_AF-A0A1M5DTG8-F1
#
_entry.id   AF-A0A1M5DTG8-F1
#
_cell.length_a   1.000
_cell.length_b   1.000
_cell.length_c   1.000
_cell.angle_alpha   90.00
_cell.angle_beta   90.00
_cell.angle_gamma   90.00
#
_symmetry.space_group_name_H-M   'P 1'
#
loop_
_entity.id
_entity.type
_entity.pdbx_description
1 polymer ?
#
loop_
_entity_poly.entity_id
_entity_poly.type
_entity_poly.pdbx_seq_one_letter_code
_entity_poly.pdbx_strand_id
1 'polypeptide(L)'
;MNRYIYLLASTLFFFACSDNNSASSSENSETSEYQHVSIDKEKHRIVVDQDAHTEEFCTLYQGSFNWGEISYEADQGSDVTTYEIHGDTLVVFFYGNTDDPHYYLGGSTDKIYGTWKNINCSKYQDKTICQPQEERDFREQYDEFILTISENKFQEEVVYKPAYFKYDDYMNSVYIPNLYAALENDYTWPSIGMFGTLFSPEQTSYIKAIEKEHNINVLEQTKTAKKFKLEGKTYDVKITDIERDSLNYKVAISVKSGDKECTYEERQVNVTKKNCKDQTTEGLQDYDADRVFNEELAIKGTIVYTKGLDEFDKCINEISVYYGR
;
A
#
# COMPACT_ATOMS: atom_id res chain seq x y z
N MET A 1 45.09 -42.52 -8.79
CA MET A 1 45.57 -42.70 -10.17
C MET A 1 44.34 -42.66 -11.08
N ASN A 2 44.33 -41.86 -12.15
CA ASN A 2 43.16 -41.67 -13.01
C ASN A 2 42.75 -42.96 -13.75
N ARG A 3 41.45 -43.10 -14.02
CA ARG A 3 40.95 -43.17 -15.41
C ARG A 3 39.45 -42.90 -15.50
N TYR A 4 39.11 -41.84 -16.24
CA TYR A 4 37.77 -41.61 -16.77
C TYR A 4 37.45 -42.65 -17.84
N ILE A 5 36.17 -43.00 -18.00
CA ILE A 5 35.62 -43.45 -19.28
C ILE A 5 34.49 -42.49 -19.64
N TYR A 6 34.67 -41.81 -20.76
CA TYR A 6 33.63 -41.03 -21.42
C TYR A 6 32.69 -41.97 -22.15
N LEU A 7 31.40 -41.65 -22.17
CA LEU A 7 30.51 -42.05 -23.26
C LEU A 7 29.91 -40.79 -23.87
N LEU A 8 30.65 -40.25 -24.85
CA LEU A 8 30.17 -39.23 -25.76
C LEU A 8 29.41 -39.92 -26.89
N ALA A 9 28.14 -39.56 -27.04
CA ALA A 9 27.37 -39.78 -28.26
C ALA A 9 26.92 -38.42 -28.82
N SER A 10 27.88 -37.72 -29.42
CA SER A 10 27.73 -36.80 -30.54
C SER A 10 26.69 -37.31 -31.56
N THR A 11 25.95 -36.51 -32.36
CA THR A 11 26.03 -35.08 -32.76
C THR A 11 24.67 -34.77 -33.44
N LEU A 12 23.98 -33.66 -33.13
CA LEU A 12 24.06 -32.34 -33.80
C LEU A 12 23.67 -32.28 -35.28
N PHE A 13 22.76 -31.33 -35.58
CA PHE A 13 22.64 -30.39 -36.73
C PHE A 13 21.14 -30.20 -37.09
N PHE A 14 20.57 -29.05 -37.48
CA PHE A 14 20.94 -27.63 -37.63
C PHE A 14 19.59 -26.83 -37.71
N PHE A 15 19.44 -25.48 -37.69
CA PHE A 15 20.33 -24.32 -37.67
C PHE A 15 19.56 -23.08 -37.13
N ALA A 16 20.26 -22.16 -36.44
CA ALA A 16 20.14 -20.69 -36.49
C ALA A 16 18.86 -19.90 -36.07
N CYS A 17 19.15 -18.74 -35.47
CA CYS A 17 18.31 -17.68 -34.91
C CYS A 17 17.21 -17.09 -35.82
N SER A 18 16.06 -16.75 -35.22
CA SER A 18 15.36 -15.46 -35.42
C SER A 18 14.22 -15.32 -34.38
N ASP A 19 14.37 -14.29 -33.54
CA ASP A 19 13.33 -13.45 -32.91
C ASP A 19 12.27 -13.99 -31.93
N ASN A 20 11.96 -13.09 -30.98
CA ASN A 20 10.76 -12.99 -30.16
C ASN A 20 10.29 -14.24 -29.41
N ASN A 21 10.83 -14.44 -28.20
CA ASN A 21 9.99 -14.83 -27.07
C ASN A 21 9.78 -13.60 -26.20
N SER A 22 8.56 -13.09 -26.24
CA SER A 22 8.05 -12.06 -25.33
C SER A 22 8.31 -12.47 -23.89
N ALA A 23 8.82 -11.52 -23.08
CA ALA A 23 8.69 -11.65 -21.65
C ALA A 23 7.19 -11.77 -21.33
N SER A 24 6.84 -12.70 -20.43
CA SER A 24 5.50 -12.74 -19.85
C SER A 24 5.29 -11.44 -19.09
N SER A 25 4.53 -10.52 -19.67
CA SER A 25 4.07 -9.32 -18.97
C SER A 25 3.29 -9.77 -17.74
N SER A 26 3.57 -9.12 -16.62
CA SER A 26 2.69 -9.16 -15.47
C SER A 26 1.35 -8.54 -15.87
N GLU A 27 0.32 -9.37 -16.01
CA GLU A 27 -1.06 -8.93 -16.25
C GLU A 27 -1.54 -8.11 -15.05
N ASN A 28 -1.32 -6.79 -15.10
CA ASN A 28 -2.07 -5.76 -14.41
C ASN A 28 -1.69 -4.39 -15.02
N SER A 29 -2.69 -3.61 -15.45
CA SER A 29 -2.57 -2.26 -16.01
C SER A 29 -1.94 -2.11 -17.42
N GLU A 30 -2.48 -2.81 -18.42
CA GLU A 30 -2.45 -2.35 -19.83
C GLU A 30 -3.87 -2.28 -20.39
N THR A 31 -4.47 -1.08 -20.42
CA THR A 31 -5.22 -0.48 -21.54
C THR A 31 -5.80 0.87 -21.13
N SER A 32 -5.29 1.98 -21.68
CA SER A 32 -5.97 3.29 -21.66
C SER A 32 -6.63 3.57 -23.02
N GLU A 33 -7.28 2.56 -23.61
CA GLU A 33 -7.90 2.70 -24.94
C GLU A 33 -9.24 3.46 -24.90
N TYR A 34 -9.78 3.70 -23.70
CA TYR A 34 -11.07 4.37 -23.47
C TYR A 34 -10.93 5.85 -23.08
N GLN A 35 -9.70 6.37 -22.95
CA GLN A 35 -9.46 7.80 -22.69
C GLN A 35 -9.00 8.50 -23.97
N HIS A 36 -9.56 9.68 -24.22
CA HIS A 36 -9.08 10.63 -25.24
C HIS A 36 -8.68 11.92 -24.54
N VAL A 37 -7.44 12.37 -24.75
CA VAL A 37 -6.87 13.53 -24.07
C VAL A 37 -6.62 14.62 -25.09
N SER A 38 -7.18 15.80 -24.86
CA SER A 38 -6.92 16.98 -25.68
C SER A 38 -6.45 18.16 -24.84
N ILE A 39 -5.61 19.01 -25.44
CA ILE A 39 -4.93 20.12 -24.75
C ILE A 39 -5.37 21.45 -25.36
N ASP A 40 -6.13 22.24 -24.60
CA ASP A 40 -6.39 23.64 -24.93
C ASP A 40 -5.22 24.49 -24.42
N LYS A 41 -4.24 24.69 -25.31
CA LYS A 41 -3.03 25.47 -25.01
C LYS A 41 -3.30 26.96 -24.77
N GLU A 42 -4.39 27.52 -25.30
CA GLU A 42 -4.71 28.94 -25.11
C GLU A 42 -5.32 29.18 -23.72
N LYS A 43 -6.11 28.22 -23.22
CA LYS A 43 -6.73 28.28 -21.88
C LYS A 43 -5.98 27.50 -20.81
N HIS A 44 -4.84 26.89 -21.15
CA HIS A 44 -4.02 26.08 -20.24
C HIS A 44 -4.79 24.93 -19.58
N ARG A 45 -5.54 24.16 -20.38
CA ARG A 45 -6.39 23.05 -19.91
C ARG A 45 -6.03 21.72 -20.54
N ILE A 46 -6.12 20.68 -19.72
CA ILE A 46 -6.20 19.28 -20.13
C ILE A 46 -7.69 18.91 -20.10
N VAL A 47 -8.20 18.38 -21.20
CA VAL A 47 -9.53 17.80 -21.30
C VAL A 47 -9.35 16.31 -21.45
N VAL A 48 -10.02 15.53 -20.60
CA VAL A 48 -10.05 14.07 -20.66
C VAL A 48 -11.48 13.67 -20.93
N ASP A 49 -11.70 13.10 -22.11
CA ASP A 49 -12.95 12.49 -22.51
C ASP A 49 -12.82 10.97 -22.33
N GLN A 50 -13.87 10.31 -21.82
CA GLN A 50 -13.89 8.87 -21.61
C GLN A 50 -15.02 8.23 -22.42
N ASP A 51 -14.67 7.22 -23.22
CA ASP A 51 -15.65 6.39 -23.92
C ASP A 51 -16.36 5.44 -22.94
N ALA A 52 -17.59 5.06 -23.27
CA ALA A 52 -18.30 4.02 -22.52
C ALA A 52 -17.56 2.69 -22.64
N HIS A 53 -17.25 2.08 -21.51
CA HIS A 53 -16.42 0.87 -21.42
C HIS A 53 -16.83 0.00 -20.23
N THR A 54 -16.17 -1.15 -20.08
CA THR A 54 -16.42 -2.09 -18.97
C THR A 54 -15.08 -2.61 -18.48
N GLU A 55 -14.85 -2.55 -17.17
CA GLU A 55 -13.67 -3.13 -16.51
C GLU A 55 -14.09 -4.32 -15.60
N GLU A 56 -13.26 -5.35 -15.51
CA GLU A 56 -13.44 -6.44 -14.54
C GLU A 56 -12.80 -6.10 -13.19
N PHE A 57 -13.53 -6.31 -12.09
CA PHE A 57 -13.05 -6.10 -10.73
C PHE A 57 -13.37 -7.26 -9.79
N CYS A 58 -12.66 -7.28 -8.66
CA CYS A 58 -13.23 -7.83 -7.45
C CYS A 58 -14.18 -6.79 -6.84
N THR A 59 -15.41 -7.20 -6.56
CA THR A 59 -16.46 -6.36 -6.03
C THR A 59 -16.93 -6.87 -4.69
N LEU A 60 -17.25 -5.96 -3.75
CA LEU A 60 -17.91 -6.30 -2.49
C LEU A 60 -19.39 -5.96 -2.59
N TYR A 61 -20.24 -6.96 -2.38
CA TYR A 61 -21.70 -6.81 -2.34
C TYR A 61 -22.30 -7.71 -1.26
N GLN A 62 -23.06 -7.12 -0.32
CA GLN A 62 -23.72 -7.84 0.78
C GLN A 62 -22.77 -8.77 1.56
N GLY A 63 -21.62 -8.24 2.00
CA GLY A 63 -20.59 -8.99 2.74
C GLY A 63 -19.91 -10.12 1.95
N SER A 64 -20.10 -10.20 0.63
CA SER A 64 -19.54 -11.24 -0.24
C SER A 64 -18.70 -10.64 -1.36
N PHE A 65 -17.49 -11.16 -1.55
CA PHE A 65 -16.64 -10.77 -2.67
C PHE A 65 -16.95 -11.58 -3.93
N ASN A 66 -17.10 -10.89 -5.05
CA ASN A 66 -17.40 -11.46 -6.36
C ASN A 66 -16.45 -10.90 -7.40
N TRP A 67 -16.19 -11.67 -8.46
CA TRP A 67 -15.52 -11.11 -9.64
C TRP A 67 -16.60 -10.73 -10.65
N GLY A 68 -16.68 -9.44 -10.96
CA GLY A 68 -17.76 -8.83 -11.73
C GLY A 68 -17.25 -7.82 -12.75
N GLU A 69 -18.13 -7.46 -13.68
CA GLU A 69 -17.91 -6.42 -14.68
C GLU A 69 -18.64 -5.15 -14.24
N ILE A 70 -17.96 -4.01 -14.23
CA ILE A 70 -18.59 -2.70 -14.00
C ILE A 70 -18.53 -1.91 -15.30
N SER A 71 -19.70 -1.52 -15.79
CA SER A 71 -19.84 -0.68 -16.98
C SER A 71 -19.84 0.79 -16.60
N TYR A 72 -19.01 1.56 -17.29
CA TYR A 72 -18.92 3.00 -17.19
C TYR A 72 -19.65 3.64 -18.37
N GLU A 73 -20.48 4.65 -18.11
CA GLU A 73 -21.07 5.47 -19.17
C GLU A 73 -19.99 6.37 -19.80
N ALA A 74 -20.20 6.81 -21.03
CA ALA A 74 -19.29 7.76 -21.67
C ALA A 74 -19.39 9.12 -20.96
N ASP A 75 -18.26 9.66 -20.56
CA ASP A 75 -18.16 10.94 -19.86
C ASP A 75 -17.30 11.91 -20.67
N GLN A 76 -17.71 13.17 -20.76
CA GLN A 76 -17.20 14.10 -21.78
C GLN A 76 -16.98 15.48 -21.15
N GLY A 77 -15.72 15.93 -21.17
CA GLY A 77 -15.29 17.21 -20.62
C GLY A 77 -15.54 17.40 -19.12
N SER A 78 -15.63 16.31 -18.35
CA SER A 78 -16.07 16.33 -16.95
C SER A 78 -15.15 17.08 -16.01
N ASP A 79 -13.84 16.95 -16.17
CA ASP A 79 -12.87 17.51 -15.23
C ASP A 79 -11.91 18.52 -15.87
N VAL A 80 -12.13 19.80 -15.57
CA VAL A 80 -11.28 20.90 -16.05
C VAL A 80 -9.98 20.96 -15.25
N THR A 81 -9.05 20.06 -15.57
CA THR A 81 -7.69 20.11 -15.07
C THR A 81 -6.92 21.23 -15.79
N THR A 82 -6.39 22.19 -15.04
CA THR A 82 -5.53 23.27 -15.58
C THR A 82 -4.06 23.00 -15.31
N TYR A 83 -3.17 23.59 -16.10
CA TYR A 83 -1.72 23.37 -15.97
C TYR A 83 -0.86 24.62 -16.27
N GLU A 84 0.32 24.69 -15.66
CA GLU A 84 1.37 25.65 -16.03
C GLU A 84 2.68 24.91 -16.34
N ILE A 85 3.47 25.42 -17.28
CA ILE A 85 4.80 24.90 -17.60
C ILE A 85 5.83 26.00 -17.37
N HIS A 86 6.79 25.73 -16.49
CA HIS A 86 7.89 26.62 -16.09
C HIS A 86 9.22 25.91 -16.33
N GLY A 87 9.74 25.99 -17.55
CA GLY A 87 10.97 25.27 -17.93
C GLY A 87 10.75 23.77 -17.98
N ASP A 88 11.42 23.01 -17.11
CA ASP A 88 11.28 21.56 -16.94
C ASP A 88 10.22 21.15 -15.89
N THR A 89 9.54 22.14 -15.29
CA THR A 89 8.50 21.94 -14.28
C THR A 89 7.10 22.04 -14.89
N LEU A 90 6.26 21.03 -14.67
CA LEU A 90 4.82 21.05 -14.86
C LEU A 90 4.13 21.24 -13.51
N VAL A 91 3.20 22.19 -13.44
CA VAL A 91 2.29 22.38 -12.30
C VAL A 91 0.89 21.98 -12.77
N VAL A 92 0.22 21.08 -12.04
CA VAL A 92 -1.11 20.56 -12.38
C VAL A 92 -2.08 20.90 -11.27
N PHE A 93 -3.26 21.39 -11.66
CA PHE A 93 -4.37 21.73 -10.79
C PHE A 93 -5.54 20.80 -11.13
N PHE A 94 -5.57 19.63 -10.50
CA PHE A 94 -6.63 18.64 -10.72
C PHE A 94 -7.99 19.20 -10.31
N TYR A 95 -9.02 18.90 -11.10
CA TYR A 95 -10.41 19.31 -10.83
C TYR A 95 -10.61 20.83 -10.63
N GLY A 96 -9.69 21.65 -11.14
CA GLY A 96 -9.69 23.10 -10.96
C GLY A 96 -9.31 23.58 -9.55
N ASN A 97 -8.80 22.72 -8.68
CA ASN A 97 -8.33 23.10 -7.34
C ASN A 97 -7.03 23.93 -7.42
N THR A 98 -7.12 25.23 -7.14
CA THR A 98 -5.98 26.18 -7.16
C THR A 98 -5.17 26.23 -5.86
N ASP A 99 -5.68 25.60 -4.80
CA ASP A 99 -5.12 25.70 -3.45
C ASP A 99 -4.12 24.56 -3.18
N ASP A 100 -4.26 23.42 -3.87
CA ASP A 100 -3.37 22.26 -3.78
C ASP A 100 -2.80 21.83 -5.15
N PRO A 101 -1.87 22.61 -5.75
CA PRO A 101 -1.20 22.24 -6.99
C PRO A 101 -0.20 21.11 -6.81
N HIS A 102 -0.23 20.14 -7.72
CA HIS A 102 0.76 19.08 -7.81
C HIS A 102 1.92 19.51 -8.72
N TYR A 103 3.17 19.33 -8.27
CA TYR A 103 4.38 19.75 -8.99
C TYR A 103 5.16 18.55 -9.51
N TYR A 104 5.54 18.58 -10.79
CA TYR A 104 6.28 17.52 -11.46
C TYR A 104 7.47 18.06 -12.25
N LEU A 105 8.58 17.31 -12.29
CA LEU A 105 9.68 17.50 -13.24
C LEU A 105 9.61 16.44 -14.34
N GLY A 106 9.79 16.82 -15.60
CA GLY A 106 9.58 15.87 -16.70
C GLY A 106 9.87 16.42 -18.09
N GLY A 107 9.02 16.01 -19.04
CA GLY A 107 9.17 16.15 -20.48
C GLY A 107 9.74 17.48 -21.02
N SER A 108 10.39 17.39 -22.18
CA SER A 108 11.08 18.51 -22.86
C SER A 108 10.31 19.83 -22.76
N THR A 109 11.03 20.91 -22.43
CA THR A 109 10.60 22.24 -21.92
C THR A 109 9.43 22.98 -22.60
N ASP A 110 8.90 22.44 -23.70
CA ASP A 110 7.91 23.07 -24.55
C ASP A 110 6.69 22.15 -24.84
N LYS A 111 6.63 20.95 -24.23
CA LYS A 111 5.62 19.91 -24.54
C LYS A 111 5.04 19.28 -23.28
N ILE A 112 3.71 19.39 -23.13
CA ILE A 112 2.94 18.74 -22.07
C ILE A 112 2.87 17.21 -22.19
N TYR A 113 2.88 16.66 -23.42
CA TYR A 113 2.86 15.21 -23.63
C TYR A 113 4.21 14.59 -23.24
N GLY A 114 4.14 13.54 -22.44
CA GLY A 114 5.29 12.83 -21.89
C GLY A 114 5.01 12.27 -20.50
N THR A 115 6.09 11.89 -19.82
CA THR A 115 6.08 11.39 -18.45
C THR A 115 6.67 12.44 -17.52
N TRP A 116 5.99 12.67 -16.41
CA TRP A 116 6.26 13.72 -15.42
C TRP A 116 6.36 13.10 -14.04
N LYS A 117 7.44 13.36 -13.32
CA LYS A 117 7.73 12.80 -12.01
C LYS A 117 7.44 13.82 -10.93
N ASN A 118 6.54 13.50 -10.00
CA ASN A 118 6.18 14.37 -8.90
C ASN A 118 7.39 14.61 -7.98
N ILE A 119 7.57 15.86 -7.56
CA ILE A 119 8.70 16.28 -6.71
C ILE A 119 8.33 16.45 -5.23
N ASN A 120 7.08 16.18 -4.85
CA ASN A 120 6.51 16.37 -3.51
C ASN A 120 6.78 17.80 -3.00
N CYS A 121 6.47 18.78 -3.85
CA CYS A 121 6.29 20.16 -3.42
C CYS A 121 4.81 20.43 -3.20
N SER A 122 4.48 21.25 -2.21
CA SER A 122 3.14 21.75 -1.97
C SER A 122 3.15 23.27 -1.84
N LYS A 123 1.99 23.89 -2.07
CA LYS A 123 1.81 25.34 -1.90
C LYS A 123 1.28 25.61 -0.50
N TYR A 124 2.12 26.19 0.36
CA TYR A 124 1.70 26.68 1.67
C TYR A 124 1.62 28.21 1.64
N GLN A 125 0.40 28.75 1.69
CA GLN A 125 0.12 30.17 1.46
C GLN A 125 0.63 30.59 0.07
N ASP A 126 1.55 31.55 -0.01
CA ASP A 126 2.18 32.03 -1.25
C ASP A 126 3.58 31.44 -1.50
N LYS A 127 3.92 30.32 -0.84
CA LYS A 127 5.24 29.66 -0.97
C LYS A 127 5.11 28.22 -1.41
N THR A 128 5.79 27.87 -2.49
CA THR A 128 6.09 26.46 -2.81
C THR A 128 7.14 25.96 -1.82
N ILE A 129 6.80 24.91 -1.08
CA ILE A 129 7.72 24.21 -0.17
C ILE A 129 7.92 22.81 -0.73
N CYS A 130 9.17 22.46 -1.03
CA CYS A 130 9.54 21.12 -1.49
C CYS A 130 10.19 20.36 -0.35
N GLN A 131 9.66 19.19 -0.01
CA GLN A 131 10.32 18.31 0.95
C GLN A 131 11.45 17.54 0.24
N PRO A 132 12.73 17.70 0.66
CA PRO A 132 13.79 16.87 0.12
C PRO A 132 13.52 15.40 0.46
N GLN A 133 13.91 14.47 -0.42
CA GLN A 133 13.56 13.05 -0.28
C GLN A 133 14.00 12.42 1.06
N GLU A 134 15.01 13.01 1.71
CA GLU A 134 15.56 12.60 3.01
C GLU A 134 14.75 13.10 4.22
N GLU A 135 13.88 14.11 4.05
CA GLU A 135 13.01 14.68 5.10
C GLU A 135 11.53 14.33 4.91
N ARG A 136 11.18 13.60 3.84
CA ARG A 136 9.82 13.08 3.63
C ARG A 136 9.43 12.17 4.80
N ASP A 137 8.17 12.24 5.19
CA ASP A 137 7.65 11.43 6.28
C ASP A 137 7.75 9.94 5.92
N PHE A 138 8.41 9.14 6.75
CA PHE A 138 8.53 7.68 6.57
C PHE A 138 7.17 6.94 6.63
N ARG A 139 6.09 7.66 6.93
CA ARG A 139 4.70 7.18 6.87
C ARG A 139 4.07 7.35 5.48
N GLU A 140 4.65 8.18 4.59
CA GLU A 140 4.25 8.26 3.19
C GLU A 140 4.82 7.04 2.44
N GLN A 141 3.93 6.10 2.12
CA GLN A 141 4.26 4.78 1.56
C GLN A 141 4.67 4.83 0.07
N TYR A 142 4.88 6.03 -0.48
CA TYR A 142 4.97 6.32 -1.90
C TYR A 142 6.27 7.07 -2.21
N ASP A 143 7.11 6.48 -3.05
CA ASP A 143 8.42 7.06 -3.37
C ASP A 143 8.31 8.12 -4.48
N GLU A 144 7.54 7.82 -5.53
CA GLU A 144 7.39 8.65 -6.72
C GLU A 144 5.97 8.52 -7.29
N PHE A 145 5.26 9.63 -7.48
CA PHE A 145 4.08 9.67 -8.34
C PHE A 145 4.52 10.03 -9.76
N ILE A 146 4.04 9.30 -10.76
CA ILE A 146 4.40 9.47 -12.17
C ILE A 146 3.15 9.78 -12.96
N LEU A 147 3.00 11.04 -13.38
CA LEU A 147 1.93 11.46 -14.28
C LEU A 147 2.35 11.21 -15.74
N THR A 148 1.58 10.39 -16.45
CA THR A 148 1.75 10.17 -17.89
C THR A 148 0.63 10.87 -18.66
N ILE A 149 1.03 11.71 -19.63
CA ILE A 149 0.13 12.45 -20.51
C ILE A 149 0.45 12.08 -21.96
N SER A 150 -0.48 11.43 -22.66
CA SER A 150 -0.44 11.16 -24.11
C SER A 150 -1.82 11.44 -24.72
N GLU A 151 -1.96 11.33 -26.04
CA GLU A 151 -3.24 11.53 -26.74
C GLU A 151 -4.37 10.60 -26.21
N ASN A 152 -4.02 9.44 -25.64
CA ASN A 152 -4.97 8.46 -25.14
C ASN A 152 -4.70 8.07 -23.67
N LYS A 153 -4.00 8.91 -22.88
CA LYS A 153 -3.69 8.58 -21.48
C LYS A 153 -3.51 9.83 -20.64
N PHE A 154 -4.32 9.97 -19.59
CA PHE A 154 -4.07 10.91 -18.49
C PHE A 154 -4.19 10.14 -17.17
N GLN A 155 -3.04 9.68 -16.66
CA GLN A 155 -2.98 8.80 -15.50
C GLN A 155 -1.79 9.14 -14.62
N GLU A 156 -2.03 9.29 -13.32
CA GLU A 156 -0.99 9.27 -12.30
C GLU A 156 -0.79 7.83 -11.79
N GLU A 157 0.43 7.33 -11.90
CA GLU A 157 0.85 6.02 -11.43
C GLU A 157 1.68 6.16 -10.14
N VAL A 158 1.38 5.35 -9.13
CA VAL A 158 2.07 5.40 -7.85
C VAL A 158 3.19 4.36 -7.81
N VAL A 159 4.45 4.82 -7.85
CA VAL A 159 5.62 3.95 -7.79
C VAL A 159 6.06 3.76 -6.35
N TYR A 160 5.60 2.66 -5.76
CA TYR A 160 6.14 2.11 -4.52
C TYR A 160 7.56 1.58 -4.78
N LYS A 161 8.57 2.05 -4.02
CA LYS A 161 9.83 1.29 -3.92
C LYS A 161 9.80 0.46 -2.64
N PRO A 162 10.31 -0.79 -2.68
CA PRO A 162 10.24 -1.72 -1.53
C PRO A 162 11.29 -1.40 -0.45
N ALA A 163 11.56 -0.12 -0.15
CA ALA A 163 12.49 0.28 0.92
C ALA A 163 11.95 -0.15 2.30
N TYR A 164 10.67 0.11 2.57
CA TYR A 164 9.95 -0.34 3.76
C TYR A 164 9.91 -1.87 3.87
N PHE A 165 9.67 -2.58 2.76
CA PHE A 165 9.73 -4.05 2.71
C PHE A 165 11.13 -4.66 2.93
N LYS A 166 12.18 -3.86 3.15
CA LYS A 166 13.48 -4.34 3.64
C LYS A 166 13.64 -4.22 5.15
N TYR A 167 12.87 -3.37 5.82
CA TYR A 167 12.93 -3.20 7.27
C TYR A 167 12.52 -4.50 7.97
N ASP A 168 13.35 -5.01 8.87
CA ASP A 168 13.17 -6.34 9.48
C ASP A 168 13.15 -6.32 11.01
N ASP A 169 13.20 -5.13 11.64
CA ASP A 169 13.19 -4.94 13.10
C ASP A 169 11.79 -4.55 13.60
N TYR A 170 10.85 -5.46 13.42
CA TYR A 170 9.42 -5.27 13.72
C TYR A 170 9.15 -4.81 15.17
N MET A 171 10.04 -5.13 16.10
CA MET A 171 9.96 -4.72 17.51
C MET A 171 10.38 -3.25 17.78
N ASN A 172 10.82 -2.54 16.73
CA ASN A 172 11.04 -1.08 16.70
C ASN A 172 10.21 -0.38 15.60
N SER A 173 9.11 -0.99 15.15
CA SER A 173 8.18 -0.44 14.17
C SER A 173 7.09 0.45 14.78
N VAL A 174 6.36 1.18 13.92
CA VAL A 174 5.20 2.03 14.27
C VAL A 174 4.07 1.24 14.96
N TYR A 175 3.99 -0.07 14.72
CA TYR A 175 2.99 -0.95 15.35
C TYR A 175 3.14 -1.09 16.88
N ILE A 176 4.38 -1.05 17.39
CA ILE A 176 4.67 -1.38 18.80
C ILE A 176 4.04 -0.38 19.80
N PRO A 177 4.12 0.95 19.58
CA PRO A 177 3.30 1.95 20.28
C PRO A 177 1.80 1.60 20.36
N ASN A 178 1.19 1.20 19.24
CA ASN A 178 -0.24 0.90 19.19
C ASN A 178 -0.59 -0.34 20.02
N LEU A 179 0.28 -1.37 19.99
CA LEU A 179 0.12 -2.55 20.84
C LEU A 179 0.23 -2.21 22.34
N TYR A 180 1.08 -1.26 22.73
CA TYR A 180 1.12 -0.80 24.13
C TYR A 180 -0.18 -0.12 24.54
N ALA A 181 -0.70 0.82 23.74
CA ALA A 181 -1.97 1.49 24.02
C ALA A 181 -3.16 0.50 24.10
N ALA A 182 -3.19 -0.51 23.22
CA ALA A 182 -4.20 -1.58 23.26
C ALA A 182 -4.11 -2.43 24.53
N LEU A 183 -2.89 -2.77 24.98
CA LEU A 183 -2.67 -3.52 26.22
C LEU A 183 -2.96 -2.71 27.49
N GLU A 184 -3.03 -1.38 27.41
CA GLU A 184 -3.48 -0.49 28.49
C GLU A 184 -4.98 -0.16 28.47
N ASN A 185 -5.72 -0.67 27.48
CA ASN A 185 -7.16 -0.42 27.32
C ASN A 185 -7.51 1.10 27.27
N ASP A 186 -6.58 1.96 26.82
CA ASP A 186 -6.76 3.41 26.68
C ASP A 186 -7.14 3.82 25.24
N TYR A 187 -7.52 2.84 24.39
CA TYR A 187 -7.82 3.08 22.98
C TYR A 187 -8.98 2.22 22.45
N THR A 188 -9.89 2.87 21.72
CA THR A 188 -10.86 2.20 20.85
C THR A 188 -10.26 1.97 19.46
N TRP A 189 -10.26 0.71 19.03
CA TRP A 189 -10.22 0.20 17.65
C TRP A 189 -10.57 1.23 16.54
N PRO A 190 -9.86 1.28 15.38
CA PRO A 190 -9.23 0.16 14.68
C PRO A 190 -7.74 0.35 14.34
N SER A 191 -6.84 -0.49 14.85
CA SER A 191 -5.41 -0.44 14.44
C SER A 191 -4.55 -1.69 14.67
N ILE A 192 -5.03 -2.76 15.31
CA ILE A 192 -4.22 -4.00 15.40
C ILE A 192 -4.26 -4.75 14.05
N GLY A 193 -5.33 -4.60 13.26
CA GLY A 193 -5.48 -5.11 11.90
C GLY A 193 -4.80 -4.28 10.79
N MET A 194 -3.61 -3.73 11.05
CA MET A 194 -2.78 -3.04 10.04
C MET A 194 -1.30 -3.40 10.19
N PHE A 195 -0.95 -4.66 9.96
CA PHE A 195 0.42 -5.17 9.96
C PHE A 195 1.30 -4.57 8.86
N GLY A 196 0.74 -3.84 7.90
CA GLY A 196 1.49 -2.89 7.06
C GLY A 196 2.42 -1.97 7.87
N THR A 197 2.00 -1.54 9.07
CA THR A 197 2.80 -0.68 9.97
C THR A 197 4.02 -1.37 10.60
N LEU A 198 4.11 -2.70 10.59
CA LEU A 198 5.31 -3.43 11.03
C LEU A 198 6.51 -3.21 10.08
N PHE A 199 6.23 -2.89 8.80
CA PHE A 199 7.26 -2.59 7.79
C PHE A 199 7.73 -1.14 7.81
N SER A 200 7.06 -0.27 8.59
CA SER A 200 7.45 1.12 8.80
C SER A 200 8.38 1.23 10.02
N PRO A 201 9.63 1.68 9.87
CA PRO A 201 10.51 1.95 11.00
C PRO A 201 9.96 3.11 11.84
N GLU A 202 10.06 3.00 13.16
CA GLU A 202 9.79 4.12 14.07
C GLU A 202 11.09 4.61 14.71
N GLN A 203 11.13 5.89 15.09
CA GLN A 203 12.26 6.44 15.81
C GLN A 203 12.43 5.72 17.15
N THR A 204 13.59 5.08 17.35
CA THR A 204 13.91 4.37 18.60
C THR A 204 13.81 5.28 19.83
N SER A 205 14.04 6.59 19.66
CA SER A 205 13.85 7.61 20.68
C SER A 205 12.38 7.82 21.06
N TYR A 206 11.46 7.73 20.10
CA TYR A 206 10.02 7.86 20.34
C TYR A 206 9.47 6.63 21.07
N ILE A 207 9.80 5.42 20.62
CA ILE A 207 9.42 4.19 21.33
C ILE A 207 9.94 4.19 22.77
N LYS A 208 11.20 4.60 22.99
CA LYS A 208 11.77 4.71 24.35
C LYS A 208 11.15 5.82 25.19
N ALA A 209 10.59 6.86 24.58
CA ALA A 209 9.83 7.88 25.29
C ALA A 209 8.50 7.31 25.79
N ILE A 210 7.77 6.59 24.92
CA ILE A 210 6.53 5.87 25.29
C ILE A 210 6.82 4.83 26.37
N GLU A 211 7.83 3.97 26.17
CA GLU A 211 8.21 2.96 27.17
C GLU A 211 8.46 3.59 28.55
N LYS A 212 9.08 4.77 28.59
CA LYS A 212 9.35 5.50 29.83
C LYS A 212 8.09 6.16 30.42
N GLU A 213 7.24 6.75 29.59
CA GLU A 213 6.01 7.44 29.99
C GLU A 213 5.00 6.45 30.59
N HIS A 214 4.85 5.29 29.96
CA HIS A 214 3.94 4.20 30.34
C HIS A 214 4.57 3.16 31.30
N ASN A 215 5.73 3.47 31.90
CA ASN A 215 6.47 2.62 32.84
C ASN A 215 6.78 1.18 32.35
N ILE A 216 6.90 1.01 31.03
CA ILE A 216 7.16 -0.26 30.37
C ILE A 216 8.63 -0.66 30.56
N ASN A 217 8.85 -1.80 31.18
CA ASN A 217 10.18 -2.35 31.43
C ASN A 217 10.49 -3.49 30.44
N VAL A 218 11.22 -3.18 29.37
CA VAL A 218 11.68 -4.18 28.39
C VAL A 218 12.72 -5.11 29.02
N LEU A 219 12.40 -6.41 29.08
CA LEU A 219 13.25 -7.45 29.66
C LEU A 219 14.19 -8.06 28.62
N GLU A 220 13.64 -8.40 27.45
CA GLU A 220 14.34 -9.07 26.34
C GLU A 220 13.76 -8.54 25.01
N GLN A 221 14.62 -8.26 24.03
CA GLN A 221 14.19 -7.86 22.68
C GLN A 221 15.09 -8.47 21.60
N THR A 222 14.46 -8.90 20.53
CA THR A 222 15.05 -9.24 19.24
C THR A 222 14.26 -8.51 18.15
N LYS A 223 14.63 -8.67 16.87
CA LYS A 223 13.90 -8.08 15.75
C LYS A 223 12.45 -8.57 15.59
N THR A 224 12.17 -9.81 16.01
CA THR A 224 10.87 -10.48 15.81
C THR A 224 10.14 -10.83 17.10
N ALA A 225 10.74 -10.57 18.27
CA ALA A 225 10.12 -10.83 19.56
C ALA A 225 10.56 -9.84 20.65
N LYS A 226 9.64 -9.42 21.51
CA LYS A 226 9.87 -8.46 22.59
C LYS A 226 9.08 -8.88 23.83
N LYS A 227 9.79 -8.95 24.95
CA LYS A 227 9.26 -9.34 26.25
C LYS A 227 9.42 -8.18 27.22
N PHE A 228 8.34 -7.74 27.83
CA PHE A 228 8.32 -6.54 28.66
C PHE A 228 7.36 -6.69 29.85
N LYS A 229 7.47 -5.80 30.82
CA LYS A 229 6.48 -5.62 31.88
C LYS A 229 5.74 -4.32 31.70
N LEU A 230 4.44 -4.38 31.94
CA LEU A 230 3.50 -3.25 31.97
C LEU A 230 2.55 -3.52 33.15
N GLU A 231 2.43 -2.55 34.06
CA GLU A 231 1.60 -2.65 35.28
C GLU A 231 1.71 -4.02 36.02
N GLY A 232 2.94 -4.48 36.20
CA GLY A 232 3.27 -5.73 36.91
C GLY A 232 3.02 -7.03 36.12
N LYS A 233 2.18 -7.01 35.07
CA LYS A 233 2.06 -8.13 34.12
C LYS A 233 3.31 -8.23 33.26
N THR A 234 3.61 -9.45 32.80
CA THR A 234 4.69 -9.70 31.82
C THR A 234 4.07 -10.16 30.52
N TYR A 235 4.42 -9.48 29.44
CA TYR A 235 3.97 -9.78 28.09
C TYR A 235 5.14 -10.33 27.27
N ASP A 236 4.83 -11.27 26.38
CA ASP A 236 5.75 -11.81 25.37
C ASP A 236 5.06 -11.65 24.01
N VAL A 237 5.63 -10.80 23.15
CA VAL A 237 5.12 -10.48 21.82
C VAL A 237 6.07 -11.08 20.79
N LYS A 238 5.54 -11.79 19.81
CA LYS A 238 6.33 -12.51 18.80
C LYS A 238 5.67 -12.52 17.44
N ILE A 239 6.43 -12.16 16.40
CA ILE A 239 6.11 -12.49 15.00
C ILE A 239 6.37 -13.98 14.81
N THR A 240 5.31 -14.76 14.55
CA THR A 240 5.35 -16.22 14.45
C THR A 240 5.48 -16.72 13.01
N ASP A 241 5.00 -15.93 12.04
CA ASP A 241 5.15 -16.17 10.61
C ASP A 241 5.30 -14.83 9.87
N ILE A 242 6.09 -14.80 8.79
CA ILE A 242 6.28 -13.60 7.97
C ILE A 242 6.73 -13.93 6.55
N GLU A 243 5.89 -13.57 5.58
CA GLU A 243 6.16 -13.62 4.15
C GLU A 243 5.93 -12.23 3.56
N ARG A 244 6.76 -11.80 2.59
CA ARG A 244 6.58 -10.50 1.92
C ARG A 244 7.21 -10.47 0.54
N ASP A 245 6.52 -9.79 -0.37
CA ASP A 245 6.98 -9.50 -1.72
C ASP A 245 6.32 -8.21 -2.21
N SER A 246 7.14 -7.15 -2.35
CA SER A 246 6.92 -5.85 -3.01
C SER A 246 5.67 -5.03 -2.65
N LEU A 247 4.48 -5.62 -2.71
CA LEU A 247 3.16 -5.06 -2.37
C LEU A 247 2.28 -6.02 -1.53
N ASN A 248 2.68 -7.29 -1.45
CA ASN A 248 2.00 -8.36 -0.73
C ASN A 248 2.75 -8.68 0.57
N TYR A 249 2.02 -9.04 1.63
CA TYR A 249 2.60 -9.64 2.83
C TYR A 249 1.66 -10.66 3.47
N LYS A 250 2.24 -11.52 4.30
CA LYS A 250 1.57 -12.35 5.28
C LYS A 250 2.34 -12.16 6.59
N VAL A 251 1.64 -11.88 7.69
CA VAL A 251 2.24 -11.77 9.02
C VAL A 251 1.33 -12.43 10.03
N ALA A 252 1.90 -13.25 10.92
CA ALA A 252 1.21 -13.74 12.11
C ALA A 252 1.91 -13.26 13.37
N ILE A 253 1.12 -12.82 14.35
CA ILE A 253 1.59 -12.42 15.69
C ILE A 253 1.07 -13.38 16.75
N SER A 254 1.84 -13.53 17.82
CA SER A 254 1.41 -14.05 19.11
C SER A 254 1.69 -12.98 20.19
N VAL A 255 0.71 -12.73 21.05
CA VAL A 255 0.83 -11.87 22.24
C VAL A 255 0.40 -12.69 23.45
N LYS A 256 1.32 -12.94 24.37
CA LYS A 256 1.12 -13.83 25.52
C LYS A 256 1.26 -13.09 26.84
N SER A 257 0.38 -13.39 27.80
CA SER A 257 0.51 -12.97 29.20
C SER A 257 0.02 -14.07 30.13
N GLY A 258 0.94 -14.58 30.97
CA GLY A 258 0.68 -15.77 31.79
C GLY A 258 0.36 -16.99 30.93
N ASP A 259 -0.77 -17.63 31.20
CA ASP A 259 -1.23 -18.82 30.48
C ASP A 259 -2.07 -18.50 29.23
N LYS A 260 -2.45 -17.23 29.00
CA LYS A 260 -3.23 -16.79 27.83
C LYS A 260 -2.33 -16.32 26.69
N GLU A 261 -2.65 -16.77 25.49
CA GLU A 261 -1.92 -16.45 24.26
C GLU A 261 -2.93 -16.07 23.17
N CYS A 262 -2.78 -14.86 22.63
CA CYS A 262 -3.63 -14.27 21.61
C CYS A 262 -2.89 -14.33 20.27
N THR A 263 -3.49 -14.94 19.24
CA THR A 263 -2.87 -15.10 17.92
C THR A 263 -3.73 -14.50 16.82
N TYR A 264 -3.11 -13.71 15.93
CA TYR A 264 -3.76 -13.08 14.78
C TYR A 264 -2.87 -13.22 13.55
N GLU A 265 -3.48 -13.52 12.40
CA GLU A 265 -2.81 -13.59 11.10
C GLU A 265 -3.48 -12.63 10.12
N GLU A 266 -2.66 -11.78 9.49
CA GLU A 266 -3.06 -10.83 8.45
C GLU A 266 -2.32 -11.15 7.15
N ARG A 267 -2.99 -10.98 6.02
CA ARG A 267 -2.39 -11.15 4.71
C ARG A 267 -2.92 -10.11 3.72
N GLN A 268 -2.05 -9.20 3.28
CA GLN A 268 -2.35 -8.31 2.17
C GLN A 268 -1.91 -8.93 0.84
N VAL A 269 -2.77 -8.90 -0.17
CA VAL A 269 -2.41 -9.26 -1.55
C VAL A 269 -2.98 -8.26 -2.56
N ASN A 270 -2.32 -8.14 -3.71
CA ASN A 270 -2.91 -7.53 -4.90
C ASN A 270 -4.14 -8.33 -5.37
N VAL A 271 -5.21 -7.63 -5.70
CA VAL A 271 -6.47 -8.22 -6.17
C VAL A 271 -6.27 -8.96 -7.50
N THR A 272 -6.82 -10.17 -7.59
CA THR A 272 -6.87 -10.98 -8.82
C THR A 272 -8.16 -11.80 -8.88
N LYS A 273 -8.57 -12.20 -10.08
CA LYS A 273 -9.71 -13.10 -10.33
C LYS A 273 -9.66 -14.41 -9.52
N LYS A 274 -8.45 -14.86 -9.16
CA LYS A 274 -8.20 -16.05 -8.35
C LYS A 274 -8.48 -15.82 -6.86
N ASN A 275 -7.92 -14.75 -6.27
CA ASN A 275 -8.00 -14.53 -4.82
C ASN A 275 -9.28 -13.80 -4.39
N CYS A 276 -10.01 -13.19 -5.32
CA CYS A 276 -11.25 -12.50 -5.04
C CYS A 276 -12.31 -13.35 -4.31
N LYS A 277 -12.35 -14.67 -4.53
CA LYS A 277 -13.37 -15.57 -3.92
C LYS A 277 -12.91 -16.36 -2.68
N ASP A 278 -11.64 -16.28 -2.29
CA ASP A 278 -11.03 -17.15 -1.26
C ASP A 278 -11.21 -16.62 0.18
N GLN A 279 -12.22 -15.79 0.45
CA GLN A 279 -12.16 -14.82 1.55
C GLN A 279 -12.88 -15.24 2.85
N THR A 280 -12.22 -14.98 3.98
CA THR A 280 -12.85 -14.82 5.30
C THR A 280 -13.55 -13.47 5.40
N THR A 281 -14.70 -13.41 6.07
CA THR A 281 -15.51 -12.18 6.21
C THR A 281 -15.18 -11.36 7.46
N GLU A 282 -14.11 -11.73 8.18
CA GLU A 282 -13.66 -11.07 9.41
C GLU A 282 -13.09 -9.68 9.08
N GLY A 283 -13.51 -8.64 9.82
CA GLY A 283 -13.13 -7.25 9.55
C GLY A 283 -13.88 -6.54 8.41
N LEU A 284 -14.69 -7.23 7.60
CA LEU A 284 -15.53 -6.57 6.57
C LEU A 284 -16.61 -5.67 7.16
N GLN A 285 -16.96 -5.87 8.43
CA GLN A 285 -17.90 -5.00 9.14
C GLN A 285 -17.42 -3.54 9.16
N ASP A 286 -16.11 -3.28 9.17
CA ASP A 286 -15.59 -1.89 9.13
C ASP A 286 -15.74 -1.26 7.73
N TYR A 287 -15.85 -2.06 6.66
CA TYR A 287 -16.20 -1.59 5.30
C TYR A 287 -17.71 -1.40 5.09
N ASP A 288 -18.55 -2.17 5.79
CA ASP A 288 -20.02 -2.10 5.67
C ASP A 288 -20.66 -1.10 6.69
N ALA A 289 -20.10 -0.94 7.90
CA ALA A 289 -20.73 -0.20 9.00
C ALA A 289 -20.87 1.30 8.76
N ASP A 290 -19.96 1.90 7.99
CA ASP A 290 -20.01 3.32 7.62
C ASP A 290 -20.92 3.61 6.39
N ARG A 291 -21.56 2.59 5.79
CA ARG A 291 -22.18 2.72 4.46
C ARG A 291 -23.71 2.58 4.47
N VAL A 292 -24.36 3.64 4.00
CA VAL A 292 -25.84 3.78 3.89
C VAL A 292 -26.38 3.26 2.55
N PHE A 293 -25.55 2.68 1.67
CA PHE A 293 -25.89 2.41 0.27
C PHE A 293 -25.75 0.93 -0.13
N ASN A 294 -26.77 0.39 -0.80
CA ASN A 294 -26.82 -0.96 -1.37
C ASN A 294 -26.01 -1.08 -2.70
N GLU A 295 -24.90 -0.38 -2.81
CA GLU A 295 -24.13 -0.24 -4.06
C GLU A 295 -22.88 -1.12 -4.06
N GLU A 296 -22.59 -1.73 -5.21
CA GLU A 296 -21.46 -2.64 -5.41
C GLU A 296 -20.14 -1.87 -5.41
N LEU A 297 -19.20 -2.25 -4.53
CA LEU A 297 -17.91 -1.57 -4.39
C LEU A 297 -16.85 -2.20 -5.29
N ALA A 298 -16.37 -1.45 -6.29
CA ALA A 298 -15.19 -1.82 -7.08
C ALA A 298 -13.90 -1.76 -6.25
N ILE A 299 -13.07 -2.80 -6.27
CA ILE A 299 -11.79 -2.82 -5.54
C ILE A 299 -10.63 -2.85 -6.53
N LYS A 300 -10.03 -1.67 -6.75
CA LYS A 300 -8.75 -1.47 -7.47
C LYS A 300 -7.61 -1.41 -6.44
N GLY A 301 -6.71 -2.40 -6.42
CA GLY A 301 -5.51 -2.39 -5.56
C GLY A 301 -5.28 -3.69 -4.78
N THR A 302 -5.20 -3.58 -3.45
CA THR A 302 -4.96 -4.70 -2.53
C THR A 302 -6.20 -5.04 -1.70
N ILE A 303 -6.27 -6.30 -1.23
CA ILE A 303 -7.21 -6.76 -0.21
C ILE A 303 -6.40 -7.29 0.98
N VAL A 304 -6.88 -7.00 2.18
CA VAL A 304 -6.37 -7.53 3.44
C VAL A 304 -7.28 -8.66 3.90
N TYR A 305 -6.73 -9.86 4.05
CA TYR A 305 -7.40 -10.99 4.71
C TYR A 305 -6.97 -11.05 6.16
N THR A 306 -7.92 -11.35 7.03
CA THR A 306 -7.73 -11.51 8.46
C THR A 306 -8.14 -12.92 8.87
N LYS A 307 -7.52 -13.43 9.93
CA LYS A 307 -7.87 -14.72 10.51
C LYS A 307 -7.72 -14.70 12.03
N GLY A 308 -8.83 -14.90 12.72
CA GLY A 308 -8.92 -14.85 14.17
C GLY A 308 -8.86 -13.43 14.74
N LEU A 309 -9.24 -12.41 13.95
CA LEU A 309 -9.23 -11.00 14.39
C LEU A 309 -10.15 -10.81 15.61
N ASP A 310 -11.38 -11.26 15.45
CA ASP A 310 -12.44 -11.27 16.45
C ASP A 310 -12.04 -11.96 17.76
N GLU A 311 -11.37 -13.11 17.68
CA GLU A 311 -10.85 -13.86 18.83
C GLU A 311 -9.63 -13.19 19.45
N PHE A 312 -8.76 -12.60 18.62
CA PHE A 312 -7.58 -11.89 19.06
C PHE A 312 -7.96 -10.66 19.89
N ASP A 313 -8.90 -9.84 19.42
CA ASP A 313 -9.33 -8.64 20.14
C ASP A 313 -10.00 -8.98 21.47
N LYS A 314 -10.85 -10.01 21.49
CA LYS A 314 -11.43 -10.55 22.75
C LYS A 314 -10.31 -11.00 23.70
N CYS A 315 -9.29 -11.69 23.18
CA CYS A 315 -8.15 -12.15 23.97
C CYS A 315 -7.26 -11.00 24.47
N ILE A 316 -6.97 -9.98 23.66
CA ILE A 316 -6.21 -8.79 24.05
C ILE A 316 -6.92 -8.06 25.18
N ASN A 317 -8.23 -7.83 25.06
CA ASN A 317 -9.04 -7.25 26.12
C ASN A 317 -9.03 -8.08 27.42
N GLU A 318 -8.95 -9.40 27.33
CA GLU A 318 -8.83 -10.28 28.50
C GLU A 318 -7.44 -10.27 29.16
N ILE A 319 -6.37 -9.93 28.43
CA ILE A 319 -5.01 -9.85 28.98
C ILE A 319 -4.56 -8.42 29.31
N SER A 320 -5.24 -7.39 28.81
CA SER A 320 -4.94 -5.96 29.03
C SER A 320 -4.96 -5.56 30.51
N VAL A 321 -4.39 -4.40 30.82
CA VAL A 321 -4.51 -3.76 32.13
C VAL A 321 -5.56 -2.66 32.04
N TYR A 322 -6.51 -2.68 32.97
CA TYR A 322 -7.61 -1.71 32.97
C TYR A 322 -7.24 -0.52 33.87
N TYR A 323 -6.94 0.62 33.26
CA TYR A 323 -6.94 1.89 33.99
C TYR A 323 -8.39 2.29 34.29
N GLY A 324 -8.86 1.96 35.50
CA GLY A 324 -10.10 2.54 36.03
C GLY A 324 -9.92 4.04 36.26
N ARG A 325 -10.38 4.86 35.31
CA ARG A 325 -10.57 6.31 35.45
C ARG A 325 -11.93 6.62 36.07
#